data_AF-A0A969MBV0-F1
#
_entry.id   AF-A0A969MBV0-F1
#
_cell.length_a   1.000
_cell.length_b   1.000
_cell.length_c   1.000
_cell.angle_alpha   90.00
_cell.angle_beta   90.00
_cell.angle_gamma   90.00
#
_symmetry.space_group_name_H-M   'P 1'
#
loop_
_entity.id
_entity.type
_entity.pdbx_description
1 polymer ?
#
loop_
_entity_poly.entity_id
_entity_poly.type
_entity_poly.pdbx_seq_one_letter_code
_entity_poly.pdbx_strand_id
1 'polypeptide(L)' 'MNNIATEIVFLIEEDLEGGYTAKALGESIFTQAEDIASLKDMVRDAVRCHFPDEMNRPKVIRLHFVRDEVIAS' A
#
# COMPACT_ATOMS: atom_id res chain seq x y z
N MET A 1 9.80 -22.82 7.29
CA MET A 1 10.64 -21.60 7.25
C MET A 1 9.68 -20.44 7.31
N ASN A 2 9.58 -19.78 8.47
CA ASN A 2 8.71 -18.61 8.60
C ASN A 2 9.34 -17.50 7.78
N ASN A 3 8.71 -17.16 6.66
CA ASN A 3 9.05 -15.96 5.93
C ASN A 3 8.56 -14.80 6.81
N ILE A 4 9.42 -14.27 7.68
CA ILE A 4 9.14 -12.98 8.30
C ILE A 4 8.98 -12.04 7.11
N ALA A 5 7.76 -11.56 6.85
CA ALA A 5 7.50 -10.67 5.73
C ALA A 5 8.26 -9.37 5.98
N THR A 6 9.52 -9.31 5.56
CA THR A 6 10.38 -8.14 5.71
C THR A 6 9.86 -6.97 4.89
N GLU A 7 9.07 -7.28 3.87
CA GLU A 7 8.55 -6.35 2.89
C GLU A 7 7.06 -6.57 2.68
N ILE A 8 6.32 -5.46 2.60
CA ILE A 8 4.94 -5.41 2.13
C ILE A 8 4.89 -4.52 0.89
N VAL A 9 4.17 -4.98 -0.13
CA VAL A 9 4.02 -4.25 -1.40
C VAL A 9 2.62 -3.67 -1.45
N PHE A 10 2.53 -2.38 -1.76
CA PHE A 10 1.26 -1.70 -2.05
C PHE A 10 1.20 -1.37 -3.54
N LEU A 11 0.08 -1.72 -4.16
CA LEU A 11 -0.30 -1.21 -5.47
C LEU A 11 -0.87 0.20 -5.29
N ILE A 12 -0.33 1.18 -6.02
CA ILE A 12 -0.79 2.56 -5.97
C ILE A 12 -1.42 2.92 -7.31
N GLU A 13 -2.66 3.40 -7.25
CA GLU A 13 -3.43 3.85 -8.40
C GLU A 13 -3.82 5.31 -8.20
N GLU A 14 -3.71 6.11 -9.25
CA GLU A 14 -4.28 7.46 -9.29
C GLU A 14 -5.80 7.36 -9.42
N ASP A 15 -6.52 8.09 -8.56
CA ASP A 15 -7.98 8.16 -8.66
C ASP A 15 -8.39 9.11 -9.79
N LEU A 16 -9.47 8.79 -10.50
CA LEU A 16 -10.01 9.60 -11.60
C LEU A 16 -10.44 10.99 -11.16
N GLU A 17 -10.87 11.13 -9.91
CA GLU A 17 -11.27 12.41 -9.30
C GLU A 17 -10.07 13.15 -8.68
N GLY A 18 -8.86 12.58 -8.79
CA GLY A 18 -7.63 13.07 -8.21
C GLY A 18 -7.29 12.40 -6.88
N GLY A 19 -6.01 12.43 -6.52
CA GLY A 19 -5.48 11.71 -5.36
C GLY A 19 -5.05 10.28 -5.71
N TYR A 20 -4.86 9.47 -4.67
CA TYR A 20 -4.24 8.16 -4.76
C TYR A 20 -4.94 7.16 -3.87
N THR A 21 -5.06 5.95 -4.36
CA THR A 21 -5.42 4.77 -3.55
C THR A 21 -4.21 3.86 -3.41
N ALA A 22 -4.13 3.14 -2.29
CA ALA A 22 -3.09 2.17 -2.01
C ALA A 22 -3.71 0.88 -1.47
N LYS A 23 -3.37 -0.24 -2.10
CA LYS A 23 -3.83 -1.58 -1.72
C LYS A 23 -2.66 -2.51 -1.47
N ALA A 24 -2.58 -3.11 -0.30
CA ALA A 24 -1.55 -4.11 -0.01
C ALA A 24 -1.78 -5.40 -0.83
N LEU A 25 -0.70 -5.97 -1.35
CA LEU A 25 -0.71 -7.30 -1.96
C LEU A 25 -0.57 -8.35 -0.86
N GLY A 26 -1.53 -9.27 -0.79
CA GLY A 26 -1.54 -10.36 0.19
C GLY A 26 -2.11 -10.00 1.56
N GLU A 27 -2.41 -8.72 1.82
CA GLU A 27 -3.01 -8.27 3.07
C GLU A 27 -4.27 -7.43 2.82
N SER A 28 -5.23 -7.49 3.74
CA SER A 28 -6.47 -6.71 3.68
C SER A 28 -6.25 -5.28 4.19
N ILE A 29 -5.34 -4.54 3.56
CA ILE A 29 -5.00 -3.15 3.91
C ILE A 29 -5.28 -2.25 2.71
N PHE A 30 -6.11 -1.23 2.93
CA PHE A 30 -6.52 -0.25 1.94
C PHE A 30 -6.46 1.15 2.54
N THR A 31 -5.89 2.10 1.80
CA THR A 31 -5.81 3.51 2.21
C THR A 31 -5.95 4.41 1.00
N GLN A 32 -6.32 5.66 1.21
CA GLN A 32 -6.39 6.68 0.17
C GLN A 32 -5.94 8.04 0.71
N ALA A 33 -5.48 8.92 -0.16
CA ALA A 33 -5.18 10.30 0.19
C ALA A 33 -5.14 11.21 -1.05
N GLU A 34 -5.28 12.52 -0.84
CA GLU A 34 -5.27 13.52 -1.91
C GLU A 34 -3.88 13.72 -2.54
N ASP A 35 -2.81 13.40 -1.80
CA ASP A 35 -1.43 13.56 -2.26
C ASP A 35 -0.53 12.40 -1.78
N ILE A 36 0.61 12.23 -2.45
CA ILE A 36 1.55 11.14 -2.19
C ILE A 36 2.15 11.18 -0.77
N ALA A 37 2.36 12.38 -0.21
CA ALA A 37 2.93 12.51 1.14
C ALA A 37 1.92 12.01 2.18
N SER A 38 0.68 12.48 2.10
CA SER A 38 -0.44 12.04 2.93
C SER A 38 -0.70 10.53 2.75
N LEU A 39 -0.62 10.00 1.53
CA LEU A 39 -0.77 8.57 1.27
C LEU A 39 0.29 7.74 1.99
N LYS A 40 1.55 8.17 1.96
CA LYS A 40 2.66 7.48 2.65
C LYS A 40 2.43 7.43 4.16
N ASP A 41 1.87 8.47 4.75
CA ASP A 41 1.57 8.50 6.17
C ASP A 41 0.41 7.55 6.51
N MET A 42 -0.68 7.59 5.73
CA MET A 42 -1.80 6.66 5.88
C MET A 42 -1.38 5.20 5.72
N VAL A 43 -0.53 4.89 4.74
CA VAL A 43 -0.01 3.53 4.53
C VAL A 43 0.80 3.07 5.74
N ARG A 44 1.68 3.91 6.30
CA ARG A 44 2.46 3.56 7.50
C ARG A 44 1.56 3.29 8.69
N ASP A 45 0.54 4.13 8.90
CA ASP A 45 -0.40 3.98 10.00
C ASP A 45 -1.25 2.73 9.86
N ALA A 46 -1.72 2.44 8.65
CA ALA A 46 -2.47 1.23 8.36
C ALA A 46 -1.64 -0.04 8.59
N VAL A 47 -0.36 -0.04 8.17
CA VAL A 47 0.57 -1.15 8.47
C VAL A 47 0.80 -1.29 9.98
N ARG A 48 0.95 -0.20 10.73
CA ARG A 48 1.09 -0.26 12.20
C ARG A 48 -0.16 -0.82 12.88
N CYS A 49 -1.34 -0.43 12.41
CA CYS A 49 -2.62 -0.90 12.93
C CYS A 49 -2.84 -2.39 12.63
N HIS A 50 -2.52 -2.83 11.41
CA HIS A 50 -2.67 -4.23 10.98
C HIS A 50 -1.67 -5.17 11.66
N PHE A 51 -0.43 -4.69 11.90
CA PHE A 51 0.64 -5.43 12.56
C PHE A 51 1.00 -4.78 13.92
N PRO A 52 0.19 -5.00 14.98
CA PRO A 52 0.44 -4.41 16.29
C PRO A 52 1.70 -4.98 16.95
N ASP A 53 2.03 -6.26 16.71
CA ASP A 53 3.30 -6.85 17.14
C ASP A 53 4.44 -6.40 16.21
N GLU A 54 5.42 -5.71 16.78
CA GLU A 54 6.57 -5.20 16.05
C GLU A 54 7.47 -6.29 15.45
N MET A 55 7.46 -7.50 16.01
CA MET A 55 8.23 -8.62 15.46
C MET A 55 7.65 -9.11 14.13
N ASN A 56 6.32 -9.00 13.96
CA ASN A 56 5.61 -9.42 12.75
C ASN A 56 5.41 -8.27 11.75
N ARG A 57 5.67 -7.02 12.15
CA ARG A 57 5.49 -5.84 11.29
C ARG A 57 6.55 -5.81 10.17
N PRO A 58 6.12 -5.65 8.90
CA PRO A 58 7.04 -5.43 7.78
C PRO A 58 7.98 -4.27 8.04
N LYS A 59 9.26 -4.45 7.67
CA LYS A 59 10.32 -3.44 7.87
C LYS A 59 10.47 -2.52 6.66
N VAL A 60 10.03 -2.98 5.49
CA VAL A 60 10.05 -2.25 4.23
C VAL A 60 8.63 -2.18 3.68
N ILE A 61 8.23 -0.98 3.26
CA ILE A 61 6.98 -0.76 2.53
C ILE A 61 7.39 -0.34 1.12
N ARG A 62 7.05 -1.15 0.12
CA ARG A 62 7.27 -0.83 -1.29
C ARG A 62 5.99 -0.31 -1.90
N LEU A 63 6.04 0.91 -2.43
CA LEU A 63 4.93 1.49 -3.19
C LEU A 63 5.17 1.23 -4.67
N HIS A 64 4.30 0.46 -5.31
CA HIS A 64 4.34 0.17 -6.73
C HIS A 64 3.25 0.97 -7.44
N PHE A 65 3.65 2.08 -8.05
CA PHE A 65 2.75 2.92 -8.83
C PHE A 65 2.46 2.25 -10.16
N VAL A 66 1.18 2.03 -10.44
CA VAL A 66 0.70 1.48 -11.70
C VAL A 66 -0.19 2.48 -12.40
N ARG A 67 -0.20 2.35 -13.72
CA ARG A 67 -1.11 3.06 -14.60
C ARG A 67 -1.76 2.00 -15.49
N ASP A 68 -3.01 1.68 -15.19
CA ASP A 68 -3.77 0.73 -15.96
C ASP A 68 -4.36 1.43 -17.20
N GLU A 69 -3.92 1.00 -18.38
CA GLU A 69 -4.45 1.46 -19.65
C GLU A 69 -5.34 0.36 -20.27
N VAL A 70 -6.57 0.72 -20.59
CA VAL A 70 -7.53 -0.18 -21.24
C VAL A 70 -7.66 0.22 -22.70
N ILE A 71 -7.37 -0.72 -23.60
CA ILE A 71 -7.57 -0.58 -25.05
C ILE A 71 -8.60 -1.60 -25.55
N ALA A 72 -9.31 -1.26 -26.62
CA ALA A 72 -10.19 -2.20 -27.30
C ALA A 72 -9.38 -3.15 -28.20
N SER A 73 -9.85 -4.40 -28.34
CA SER A 73 -9.28 -5.42 -29.24
C SER A 73 -9.70 -5.25 -30.69
#